data_AF-A0A5E4BVX3-F1
#
_entry.id   AF-A0A5E4BVX3-F1
#
_cell.length_a   1.000
_cell.length_b   1.000
_cell.length_c   1.000
_cell.angle_alpha   90.00
_cell.angle_beta   90.00
_cell.angle_gamma   90.00
#
_symmetry.space_group_name_H-M   'P 1'
#
loop_
_entity.id
_entity.type
_entity.pdbx_description
1 polymer ?
#
loop_
_entity_poly.entity_id
_entity_poly.type
_entity_poly.pdbx_seq_one_letter_code
_entity_poly.pdbx_strand_id
1 'polypeptide(L)'
;MWPLVAALLLGSFCSGSAQLLFNKTKSVEFTFCNETVVIPCFVINVGAQNTNEMYVKWKFKGKYIFIYDGGQDNATMDSNFSSAKIAVSELLKGDASLKMDKRDAKVGNYTCEVTELTREGETVIELKYRVVSWFSPNENILVVIFPILAILLFWGQFGILTLKYKSNCTNKKIILLLIAGLLLTTIVIVGAILFVPGEYSVKNASGLGFIVISTGVLILLQYNVFMTACIPVHGPLLISGLGIIALAELLGLVYMKFVASNQRTIQAPRKAVEEPLNE
;
A
#
# COMPACT_ATOMS: atom_id res chain seq x y z
N MET A 1 -70.90 29.34 -2.58
CA MET A 1 -70.42 28.17 -1.79
C MET A 1 -69.21 27.47 -2.44
N TRP A 2 -68.29 28.20 -3.11
CA TRP A 2 -67.11 27.61 -3.75
C TRP A 2 -65.71 28.03 -3.24
N PRO A 3 -65.52 29.09 -2.41
CA PRO A 3 -64.17 29.41 -1.94
C PRO A 3 -63.71 28.57 -0.74
N LEU A 4 -64.64 27.96 0.01
CA LEU A 4 -64.32 27.14 1.18
C LEU A 4 -63.80 25.74 0.82
N VAL A 5 -64.23 25.18 -0.33
CA VAL A 5 -63.77 23.87 -0.80
C VAL A 5 -62.33 23.95 -1.36
N ALA A 6 -61.96 25.07 -1.98
CA ALA A 6 -60.60 25.29 -2.47
C ALA A 6 -59.58 25.46 -1.34
N ALA A 7 -59.96 26.12 -0.23
CA ALA A 7 -59.11 26.28 0.95
C ALA A 7 -58.88 24.95 1.70
N LEU A 8 -59.87 24.05 1.72
CA LEU A 8 -59.74 22.72 2.32
C LEU A 8 -58.85 21.77 1.50
N LEU A 9 -58.77 21.93 0.18
CA LEU A 9 -57.92 21.10 -0.68
C LEU A 9 -56.44 21.54 -0.68
N LEU A 10 -56.15 22.80 -0.34
CA LEU A 10 -54.77 23.31 -0.22
C LEU A 10 -54.12 23.03 1.15
N GLY A 11 -54.90 22.58 2.15
CA GLY A 11 -54.40 22.24 3.48
C GLY A 11 -53.85 20.81 3.63
N SER A 12 -53.98 19.95 2.62
CA SER A 12 -53.67 18.51 2.73
C SER A 12 -52.32 18.10 2.11
N PHE A 13 -51.50 19.05 1.65
CA PHE A 13 -50.24 18.77 0.94
C PHE A 13 -48.98 19.15 1.72
N CYS A 14 -48.97 18.91 3.04
CA CYS A 14 -47.74 18.94 3.85
C CYS A 14 -47.49 17.58 4.51
N SER A 15 -47.57 16.47 3.75
CA SER A 15 -46.85 15.25 4.13
C SER A 15 -45.39 15.44 3.73
N GLY A 16 -44.63 16.18 4.55
CA GLY A 16 -43.17 16.17 4.44
C GLY A 16 -42.68 14.76 4.75
N SER A 17 -42.30 13.99 3.73
CA SER A 17 -41.61 12.73 3.94
C SER A 17 -40.29 13.03 4.61
N ALA A 18 -40.17 12.68 5.89
CA ALA A 18 -38.94 12.87 6.65
C ALA A 18 -37.86 11.93 6.08
N GLN A 19 -36.87 12.47 5.38
CA GLN A 19 -35.76 11.69 4.83
C GLN A 19 -34.75 11.32 5.92
N LEU A 20 -34.03 10.21 5.70
CA LEU A 20 -32.89 9.85 6.53
C LEU A 20 -31.70 10.76 6.19
N LEU A 21 -31.05 11.27 7.23
CA LEU A 21 -29.87 12.13 7.14
C LEU A 21 -28.62 11.30 7.38
N PHE A 22 -27.62 11.50 6.53
CA PHE A 22 -26.36 10.76 6.59
C PHE A 22 -25.21 11.67 6.96
N ASN A 23 -24.28 11.16 7.77
CA ASN A 23 -22.97 11.76 7.92
C ASN A 23 -22.13 11.42 6.67
N LYS A 24 -21.98 12.40 5.79
CA LYS A 24 -21.43 12.19 4.44
C LYS A 24 -19.92 12.03 4.49
N THR A 25 -19.43 10.87 4.08
CA THR A 25 -18.01 10.63 3.82
C THR A 25 -17.77 10.66 2.31
N LYS A 26 -16.89 11.55 1.83
CA LYS A 26 -16.63 11.70 0.39
C LYS A 26 -15.92 10.49 -0.21
N SER A 27 -14.87 10.01 0.45
CA SER A 27 -14.08 8.89 -0.04
C SER A 27 -13.36 8.18 1.10
N VAL A 28 -13.06 6.90 0.89
CA VAL A 28 -12.22 6.09 1.78
C VAL A 28 -11.09 5.46 0.98
N GLU A 29 -9.90 5.43 1.59
CA GLU A 29 -8.71 4.83 1.01
C GLU A 29 -8.37 3.52 1.70
N PHE A 30 -7.99 2.53 0.89
CA PHE A 30 -7.37 1.30 1.39
C PHE A 30 -6.05 1.04 0.66
N THR A 31 -5.17 0.29 1.31
CA THR A 31 -3.83 -0.02 0.84
C THR A 31 -3.64 -1.53 0.70
N PHE A 32 -2.51 -1.95 0.14
CA PHE A 32 -2.13 -3.35 0.08
C PHE A 32 -2.14 -4.05 1.46
N CYS A 33 -1.82 -3.32 2.54
CA CYS A 33 -1.76 -3.86 3.89
C CYS A 33 -3.13 -4.18 4.50
N ASN A 34 -4.22 -3.64 3.94
CA ASN A 34 -5.57 -3.90 4.45
C ASN A 34 -6.00 -5.31 4.05
N GLU A 35 -6.36 -6.14 5.03
CA GLU A 35 -6.98 -7.45 4.77
C GLU A 35 -8.47 -7.29 4.44
N THR A 36 -9.15 -6.43 5.20
CA THR A 36 -10.57 -6.09 5.04
C THR A 36 -10.73 -4.60 4.76
N VAL A 37 -11.74 -4.26 3.96
CA VAL A 37 -12.12 -2.89 3.63
C VAL A 37 -13.45 -2.58 4.31
N VAL A 38 -13.55 -1.37 4.88
CA VAL A 38 -14.77 -0.85 5.49
C VAL A 38 -15.19 0.41 4.77
N ILE A 39 -16.40 0.42 4.22
CA ILE A 39 -17.00 1.58 3.58
C ILE A 39 -18.03 2.17 4.56
N PRO A 40 -17.78 3.37 5.12
CA PRO A 40 -18.60 3.94 6.17
C PRO A 40 -19.96 4.38 5.63
N CYS A 41 -21.00 4.11 6.38
CA CYS A 41 -22.33 4.65 6.15
C CYS A 41 -23.01 4.88 7.50
N PHE A 42 -23.14 6.16 7.88
CA PHE A 42 -23.68 6.56 9.18
C PHE A 42 -24.95 7.38 9.01
N VAL A 43 -26.05 6.92 9.58
CA VAL A 43 -27.34 7.60 9.63
C VAL A 43 -27.46 8.36 10.95
N ILE A 44 -27.78 9.65 10.88
CA ILE A 44 -27.77 10.56 12.03
C ILE A 44 -29.09 10.50 12.81
N ASN A 45 -30.21 10.36 12.12
CA ASN A 45 -31.57 10.48 12.68
C ASN A 45 -32.33 9.14 12.69
N VAL A 46 -31.64 8.07 13.09
CA VAL A 46 -32.27 6.75 13.29
C VAL A 46 -33.28 6.83 14.43
N GLY A 47 -34.51 6.38 14.15
CA GLY A 47 -35.59 6.28 15.14
C GLY A 47 -36.03 4.85 15.43
N ALA A 48 -35.47 3.86 14.71
CA ALA A 48 -35.87 2.47 14.80
C ALA A 48 -35.66 1.90 16.20
N GLN A 49 -36.65 1.18 16.71
CA GLN A 49 -36.53 0.45 17.98
C GLN A 49 -36.06 -0.99 17.76
N ASN A 50 -36.25 -1.51 16.54
CA ASN A 50 -35.90 -2.87 16.19
C ASN A 50 -35.27 -2.93 14.79
N THR A 51 -34.31 -3.82 14.59
CA THR A 51 -33.66 -4.04 13.30
C THR A 51 -34.64 -4.53 12.24
N ASN A 52 -35.78 -5.09 12.65
CA ASN A 52 -36.85 -5.54 11.74
C ASN A 52 -37.46 -4.41 10.91
N GLU A 53 -37.30 -3.16 11.38
CA GLU A 53 -37.79 -1.95 10.71
C GLU A 53 -36.78 -1.37 9.71
N MET A 54 -35.58 -1.96 9.65
CA MET A 54 -34.46 -1.50 8.84
C MET A 54 -34.29 -2.36 7.59
N TYR A 55 -34.02 -1.68 6.49
CA TYR A 55 -33.64 -2.30 5.23
C TYR A 55 -32.40 -1.59 4.68
N VAL A 56 -31.34 -2.34 4.39
CA VAL A 56 -30.07 -1.76 3.93
C VAL A 56 -29.71 -2.34 2.59
N LYS A 57 -29.38 -1.48 1.62
CA LYS A 57 -28.90 -1.90 0.30
C LYS A 57 -27.61 -1.18 -0.04
N TRP A 58 -26.66 -1.94 -0.55
CA TRP A 58 -25.44 -1.39 -1.13
C TRP A 58 -25.42 -1.63 -2.63
N LYS A 59 -25.18 -0.55 -3.39
CA LYS A 59 -25.01 -0.60 -4.85
C LYS A 59 -23.57 -0.31 -5.23
N PHE A 60 -23.09 -1.01 -6.25
CA PHE A 60 -21.87 -0.68 -6.97
C PHE A 60 -22.17 -0.68 -8.47
N LYS A 61 -21.82 0.41 -9.16
CA LYS A 61 -22.12 0.61 -10.60
C LYS A 61 -23.60 0.34 -10.96
N GLY A 62 -24.52 0.76 -10.09
CA GLY A 62 -25.97 0.60 -10.29
C GLY A 62 -26.53 -0.79 -10.00
N LYS A 63 -25.70 -1.80 -9.68
CA LYS A 63 -26.14 -3.14 -9.28
C LYS A 63 -26.10 -3.28 -7.76
N TYR A 64 -27.14 -3.88 -7.17
CA TYR A 64 -27.13 -4.28 -5.77
C TYR A 64 -26.10 -5.39 -5.54
N ILE A 65 -25.16 -5.15 -4.63
CA ILE A 65 -24.09 -6.09 -4.27
C ILE A 65 -24.31 -6.74 -2.91
N PHE A 66 -25.06 -6.06 -2.05
CA PHE A 66 -25.42 -6.52 -0.72
C PHE A 66 -26.77 -5.93 -0.34
N ILE A 67 -27.66 -6.75 0.19
CA ILE A 67 -28.97 -6.34 0.68
C ILE A 67 -29.22 -7.05 2.01
N TYR A 68 -29.58 -6.30 3.04
CA TYR A 68 -30.04 -6.82 4.31
C TYR A 68 -31.51 -6.44 4.52
N ASP A 69 -32.34 -7.47 4.72
CA ASP A 69 -33.75 -7.34 5.05
C ASP A 69 -33.94 -7.66 6.53
N GLY A 70 -34.15 -6.62 7.34
CA GLY A 70 -34.37 -6.77 8.77
C GLY A 70 -35.63 -7.56 9.11
N GLY A 71 -36.67 -7.50 8.28
CA GLY A 71 -37.92 -8.23 8.52
C GLY A 71 -37.76 -9.74 8.46
N GLN A 72 -36.77 -10.21 7.70
CA GLN A 72 -36.41 -11.63 7.55
C GLN A 72 -35.11 -12.00 8.30
N ASP A 73 -34.45 -11.03 8.93
CA ASP A 73 -33.10 -11.14 9.49
C ASP A 73 -32.13 -11.87 8.54
N ASN A 74 -32.15 -11.47 7.27
CA ASN A 74 -31.43 -12.16 6.20
C ASN A 74 -30.62 -11.18 5.34
N ALA A 75 -29.40 -11.58 5.00
CA ALA A 75 -28.51 -10.87 4.11
C ALA A 75 -28.36 -11.64 2.79
N THR A 76 -28.49 -10.93 1.68
CA THR A 76 -28.26 -11.46 0.34
C THR A 76 -27.08 -10.73 -0.30
N MET A 77 -26.22 -11.50 -0.97
CA MET A 77 -24.96 -11.01 -1.53
C MET A 77 -24.85 -11.40 -2.99
N ASP A 78 -24.26 -10.53 -3.80
CA ASP A 78 -23.87 -10.89 -5.15
C ASP A 78 -22.69 -11.87 -5.13
N SER A 79 -22.66 -12.82 -6.06
CA SER A 79 -21.57 -13.80 -6.18
C SER A 79 -20.16 -13.18 -6.25
N ASN A 80 -20.03 -11.97 -6.81
CA ASN A 80 -18.74 -11.28 -6.90
C ASN A 80 -18.36 -10.52 -5.61
N PHE A 81 -19.22 -10.53 -4.60
CA PHE A 81 -19.09 -9.81 -3.34
C PHE A 81 -19.47 -10.71 -2.15
N SER A 82 -19.11 -11.98 -2.23
CA SER A 82 -19.48 -13.02 -1.26
C SER A 82 -19.06 -12.74 0.19
N SER A 83 -17.99 -11.97 0.39
CA SER A 83 -17.48 -11.60 1.72
C SER A 83 -18.15 -10.36 2.34
N ALA A 84 -19.07 -9.71 1.60
CA ALA A 84 -19.73 -8.50 2.05
C ALA A 84 -20.66 -8.75 3.25
N LYS A 85 -20.52 -7.95 4.30
CA LYS A 85 -21.31 -8.02 5.53
C LYS A 85 -21.43 -6.66 6.20
N ILE A 86 -22.44 -6.52 7.05
CA ILE A 86 -22.65 -5.35 7.93
C ILE A 86 -22.69 -5.80 9.39
N ALA A 87 -22.51 -4.88 10.32
CA ALA A 87 -22.69 -5.14 11.75
C ALA A 87 -24.15 -4.85 12.15
N VAL A 88 -25.02 -5.87 12.08
CA VAL A 88 -26.47 -5.73 12.35
C VAL A 88 -26.77 -5.08 13.70
N SER A 89 -25.98 -5.41 14.74
CA SER A 89 -26.12 -4.82 16.08
C SER A 89 -25.90 -3.32 16.14
N GLU A 90 -25.17 -2.75 15.18
CA GLU A 90 -24.84 -1.32 15.14
C GLU A 90 -25.84 -0.52 14.28
N LEU A 91 -26.77 -1.18 13.57
CA LEU A 91 -27.79 -0.51 12.76
C LEU A 91 -28.71 0.39 13.58
N LEU A 92 -29.07 -0.04 14.80
CA LEU A 92 -29.88 0.77 15.73
C LEU A 92 -29.14 2.04 16.20
N LYS A 93 -27.81 2.06 16.10
CA LYS A 93 -26.97 3.24 16.35
C LYS A 93 -26.70 4.05 15.08
N GLY A 94 -27.27 3.64 13.95
CA GLY A 94 -27.10 4.27 12.65
C GLY A 94 -25.87 3.85 11.86
N ASP A 95 -25.14 2.82 12.27
CA ASP A 95 -24.00 2.31 11.50
C ASP A 95 -24.44 1.20 10.52
N ALA A 96 -24.50 1.56 9.24
CA ALA A 96 -24.78 0.66 8.12
C ALA A 96 -23.53 0.37 7.27
N SER A 97 -22.33 0.51 7.86
CA SER A 97 -21.05 0.38 7.16
C SER A 97 -20.84 -1.01 6.57
N LEU A 98 -20.40 -1.05 5.31
CA LEU A 98 -20.12 -2.29 4.58
C LEU A 98 -18.70 -2.77 4.87
N LYS A 99 -18.56 -4.01 5.30
CA LYS A 99 -17.28 -4.68 5.51
C LYS A 99 -17.13 -5.80 4.48
N MET A 100 -16.00 -5.87 3.79
CA MET A 100 -15.71 -6.96 2.85
C MET A 100 -14.21 -7.27 2.82
N ASP A 101 -13.86 -8.45 2.34
CA ASP A 101 -12.45 -8.81 2.13
C ASP A 101 -11.86 -7.99 0.98
N LYS A 102 -10.56 -7.68 1.04
CA LYS A 102 -9.85 -6.94 -0.01
C LYS A 102 -10.03 -7.54 -1.41
N ARG A 103 -10.17 -8.87 -1.51
CA ARG A 103 -10.37 -9.59 -2.79
C ARG A 103 -11.67 -9.22 -3.51
N ASP A 104 -12.72 -8.87 -2.76
CA ASP A 104 -14.03 -8.52 -3.30
C ASP A 104 -14.19 -7.00 -3.44
N ALA A 105 -13.33 -6.21 -2.79
CA ALA A 105 -13.33 -4.75 -2.84
C ALA A 105 -12.91 -4.24 -4.23
N LYS A 106 -13.76 -3.44 -4.87
CA LYS A 106 -13.54 -2.87 -6.20
C LYS A 106 -13.48 -1.36 -6.12
N VAL A 107 -12.47 -0.75 -6.73
CA VAL A 107 -12.33 0.73 -6.75
C VAL A 107 -13.50 1.36 -7.50
N GLY A 108 -14.10 2.40 -6.92
CA GLY A 108 -15.19 3.17 -7.53
C GLY A 108 -16.24 3.64 -6.54
N ASN A 109 -17.38 4.06 -7.06
CA ASN A 109 -18.47 4.64 -6.28
C ASN A 109 -19.41 3.56 -5.76
N TYR A 110 -19.61 3.58 -4.45
CA TYR A 110 -20.59 2.76 -3.75
C TYR A 110 -21.71 3.64 -3.24
N THR A 111 -22.96 3.19 -3.39
CA THR A 111 -24.13 3.86 -2.82
C THR A 111 -24.65 3.02 -1.66
N CYS A 112 -24.80 3.65 -0.50
CA CYS A 112 -25.50 3.11 0.65
C CYS A 112 -26.93 3.65 0.63
N GLU A 113 -27.92 2.77 0.60
CA GLU A 113 -29.35 3.09 0.73
C GLU A 113 -29.84 2.47 2.03
N VAL A 114 -30.42 3.30 2.90
CA VAL A 114 -31.03 2.83 4.14
C VAL A 114 -32.49 3.24 4.12
N THR A 115 -33.36 2.32 4.53
CA THR A 115 -34.78 2.55 4.70
C THR A 115 -35.15 2.15 6.13
N GLU A 116 -35.83 3.07 6.82
CA GLU A 116 -36.43 2.85 8.13
C GLU A 116 -37.95 3.05 7.99
N LEU A 117 -38.72 1.98 8.04
CA LEU A 117 -40.17 1.99 7.76
C LEU A 117 -40.48 2.68 6.42
N THR A 118 -40.94 3.95 6.46
CA THR A 118 -41.26 4.77 5.29
C THR A 118 -40.21 5.84 4.97
N ARG A 119 -39.23 6.04 5.86
CA ARG A 119 -38.15 7.01 5.70
C ARG A 119 -37.02 6.37 4.93
N GLU A 120 -36.58 7.01 3.86
CA GLU A 120 -35.46 6.54 3.06
C GLU A 120 -34.40 7.62 2.93
N GLY A 121 -33.19 7.18 2.62
CA GLY A 121 -32.17 8.07 2.11
C GLY A 121 -30.96 7.29 1.62
N GLU A 122 -30.10 8.00 0.90
CA GLU A 122 -28.92 7.42 0.29
C GLU A 122 -27.70 8.34 0.42
N THR A 123 -26.52 7.73 0.38
CA THR A 123 -25.26 8.44 0.31
C THR A 123 -24.26 7.68 -0.56
N VAL A 124 -23.37 8.42 -1.23
CA VAL A 124 -22.37 7.86 -2.14
C VAL A 124 -20.98 8.06 -1.55
N ILE A 125 -20.20 6.98 -1.51
CA ILE A 125 -18.82 6.98 -1.03
C ILE A 125 -17.93 6.42 -2.13
N GLU A 126 -16.85 7.14 -2.44
CA GLU A 126 -15.84 6.68 -3.38
C GLU A 126 -14.77 5.84 -2.65
N LEU A 127 -14.62 4.57 -3.04
CA LEU A 127 -13.55 3.70 -2.55
C LEU A 127 -12.32 3.85 -3.45
N LYS A 128 -11.20 4.30 -2.87
CA LYS A 128 -9.92 4.55 -3.54
C LYS A 128 -8.85 3.57 -3.09
N TYR A 129 -8.01 3.17 -4.04
CA TYR A 129 -6.81 2.41 -3.74
C TYR A 129 -5.60 3.34 -3.66
N ARG A 130 -4.93 3.36 -2.51
CA ARG A 130 -3.70 4.12 -2.30
C ARG A 130 -2.50 3.19 -2.44
N VAL A 131 -1.69 3.41 -3.48
CA VAL A 131 -0.42 2.71 -3.67
C VAL A 131 0.58 3.21 -2.63
N VAL A 132 1.19 2.28 -1.89
CA VAL A 132 2.23 2.58 -0.89
C VAL A 132 3.55 1.95 -1.34
N SER A 133 4.60 2.76 -1.43
CA SER A 133 5.96 2.31 -1.74
C SER A 133 6.83 2.25 -0.48
N TRP A 134 7.86 1.38 -0.51
CA TRP A 134 8.82 1.23 0.60
C TRP A 134 9.80 2.40 0.69
N PHE A 135 10.16 2.93 -0.47
CA PHE A 135 11.08 4.03 -0.62
C PHE A 135 10.44 5.10 -1.50
N SER A 136 10.92 6.32 -1.35
CA SER A 136 10.63 7.38 -2.30
C SER A 136 11.25 7.06 -3.67
N PRO A 137 10.71 7.63 -4.76
CA PRO A 137 11.30 7.46 -6.10
C PRO A 137 12.79 7.79 -6.15
N ASN A 138 13.22 8.83 -5.43
CA ASN A 138 14.61 9.28 -5.39
C ASN A 138 15.52 8.25 -4.71
N GLU A 139 15.06 7.65 -3.61
CA GLU A 139 15.79 6.60 -2.89
C GLU A 139 15.89 5.31 -3.72
N ASN A 140 14.82 4.92 -4.45
CA ASN A 140 14.87 3.78 -5.36
C ASN A 140 15.96 3.93 -6.44
N ILE A 141 16.10 5.13 -7.00
CA ILE A 141 17.14 5.43 -7.99
C ILE A 141 18.54 5.23 -7.37
N LEU A 142 18.75 5.72 -6.15
CA LEU A 142 20.02 5.56 -5.43
C LEU A 142 20.34 4.08 -5.15
N VAL A 143 19.35 3.30 -4.69
CA VAL A 143 19.50 1.86 -4.40
C VAL A 143 19.94 1.07 -5.64
N VAL A 144 19.55 1.49 -6.85
CA VAL A 144 19.96 0.84 -8.10
C VAL A 144 21.32 1.34 -8.60
N ILE A 145 21.59 2.65 -8.48
CA ILE A 145 22.83 3.25 -9.00
C ILE A 145 24.06 2.82 -8.19
N PHE A 146 23.98 2.78 -6.86
CA PHE A 146 25.14 2.46 -6.01
C PHE A 146 25.76 1.08 -6.30
N PRO A 147 24.99 -0.02 -6.41
CA PRO A 147 25.51 -1.34 -6.79
C PRO A 147 26.16 -1.36 -8.18
N ILE A 148 25.58 -0.65 -9.16
CA ILE A 148 26.14 -0.56 -10.51
C ILE A 148 27.50 0.14 -10.48
N LEU A 149 27.62 1.24 -9.73
CA LEU A 149 28.91 1.92 -9.53
C LEU A 149 29.92 1.01 -8.83
N ALA A 150 29.51 0.25 -7.81
CA ALA A 150 30.39 -0.70 -7.12
C ALA A 150 30.93 -1.80 -8.06
N ILE A 151 30.09 -2.30 -8.98
CA ILE A 151 30.52 -3.23 -10.03
C ILE A 151 31.56 -2.59 -10.95
N LEU A 152 31.31 -1.38 -11.45
CA LEU A 152 32.24 -0.69 -12.33
C LEU A 152 33.60 -0.46 -11.64
N LEU A 153 33.59 -0.08 -10.37
CA LEU A 153 34.81 0.07 -9.57
C LEU A 153 35.55 -1.26 -9.37
N PHE A 154 34.84 -2.36 -9.10
CA PHE A 154 35.44 -3.69 -8.98
C PHE A 154 36.15 -4.10 -10.27
N TRP A 155 35.50 -3.97 -11.43
CA TRP A 155 36.12 -4.30 -12.73
C TRP A 155 37.29 -3.37 -13.08
N GLY A 156 37.21 -2.09 -12.73
CA GLY A 156 38.31 -1.15 -12.89
C GLY A 156 39.55 -1.55 -12.07
N GLN A 157 39.37 -1.87 -10.79
CA GLN A 157 40.45 -2.33 -9.91
C GLN A 157 41.05 -3.66 -10.39
N PHE A 158 40.20 -4.60 -10.80
CA PHE A 158 40.63 -5.88 -11.36
C PHE A 158 41.40 -5.70 -12.68
N GLY A 159 40.98 -4.77 -13.54
CA GLY A 159 41.68 -4.41 -14.78
C GLY A 159 43.09 -3.87 -14.53
N ILE A 160 43.26 -2.98 -13.54
CA ILE A 160 44.58 -2.47 -13.17
C ILE A 160 45.47 -3.60 -12.60
N LEU A 161 44.91 -4.48 -11.76
CA LEU A 161 45.63 -5.62 -11.16
C LEU A 161 46.17 -6.56 -12.25
N THR A 162 45.34 -6.90 -13.23
CA THR A 162 45.71 -7.82 -14.33
C THR A 162 46.72 -7.20 -15.30
N LEU A 163 46.63 -5.89 -15.56
CA LEU A 163 47.58 -5.21 -16.45
C LEU A 163 48.97 -5.04 -15.82
N LYS A 164 49.04 -4.84 -14.49
CA LYS A 164 50.30 -4.61 -13.76
C LYS A 164 51.04 -5.90 -13.40
N TYR A 165 50.33 -7.03 -13.23
CA TYR A 165 50.92 -8.33 -12.87
C TYR A 165 50.93 -9.29 -14.07
N LYS A 166 51.87 -9.08 -15.02
CA LYS A 166 51.93 -9.87 -16.26
C LYS A 166 52.32 -11.35 -16.09
N SER A 167 52.95 -11.80 -15.01
CA SER A 167 53.19 -13.24 -14.77
C SER A 167 53.93 -13.47 -13.45
N ASN A 168 53.26 -14.02 -12.41
CA ASN A 168 53.77 -15.12 -11.55
C ASN A 168 52.87 -15.43 -10.33
N CYS A 169 51.94 -14.56 -9.95
CA CYS A 169 51.19 -14.72 -8.70
C CYS A 169 49.84 -15.44 -8.95
N THR A 170 49.81 -16.77 -8.73
CA THR A 170 48.61 -17.63 -8.61
C THR A 170 47.48 -17.43 -9.65
N ASN A 171 47.70 -17.90 -10.89
CA ASN A 171 46.69 -17.91 -11.97
C ASN A 171 45.31 -18.46 -11.52
N LYS A 172 45.27 -19.47 -10.65
CA LYS A 172 44.03 -20.06 -10.13
C LYS A 172 43.17 -19.08 -9.31
N LYS A 173 43.78 -18.21 -8.48
CA LYS A 173 43.04 -17.25 -7.65
C LYS A 173 42.45 -16.12 -8.49
N ILE A 174 43.20 -15.65 -9.49
CA ILE A 174 42.73 -14.62 -10.43
C ILE A 174 41.56 -15.12 -11.27
N ILE A 175 41.65 -16.36 -11.79
CA ILE A 175 40.53 -16.99 -12.53
C ILE A 175 39.30 -17.14 -11.63
N LEU A 176 39.46 -17.54 -10.37
CA LEU A 176 38.35 -17.64 -9.41
C LEU A 176 37.67 -16.29 -9.16
N LEU A 177 38.46 -15.20 -9.00
CA LEU A 177 37.94 -13.85 -8.81
C LEU A 177 37.18 -13.34 -10.04
N LEU A 178 37.63 -13.68 -11.24
CA LEU A 178 36.95 -13.32 -12.50
C LEU A 178 35.59 -14.02 -12.61
N ILE A 179 35.54 -15.34 -12.34
CA ILE A 179 34.30 -16.12 -12.38
C ILE A 179 33.32 -15.61 -11.32
N ALA A 180 33.79 -15.39 -10.09
CA ALA A 180 32.97 -14.86 -9.00
C ALA A 180 32.44 -13.45 -9.31
N GLY A 181 33.27 -12.57 -9.86
CA GLY A 181 32.89 -11.23 -10.29
C GLY A 181 31.80 -11.25 -11.35
N LEU A 182 31.96 -12.09 -12.38
CA LEU A 182 30.95 -12.22 -13.44
C LEU A 182 29.62 -12.73 -12.89
N LEU A 183 29.63 -13.75 -12.03
CA LEU A 183 28.42 -14.28 -11.40
C LEU A 183 27.71 -13.25 -10.50
N LEU A 184 28.46 -12.41 -9.80
CA LEU A 184 27.84 -11.33 -9.02
C LEU A 184 27.25 -10.24 -9.90
N THR A 185 27.86 -9.91 -11.03
CA THR A 185 27.26 -8.95 -11.96
C THR A 185 25.92 -9.43 -12.50
N THR A 186 25.79 -10.72 -12.84
CA THR A 186 24.52 -11.26 -13.31
C THR A 186 23.45 -11.23 -12.20
N ILE A 187 23.82 -11.56 -10.95
CA ILE A 187 22.91 -11.47 -9.80
C ILE A 187 22.44 -10.03 -9.57
N VAL A 188 23.33 -9.04 -9.60
CA VAL A 188 22.96 -7.63 -9.39
C VAL A 188 22.06 -7.13 -10.52
N ILE A 189 22.33 -7.49 -11.77
CA ILE A 189 21.49 -7.11 -12.91
C ILE A 189 20.09 -7.72 -12.76
N VAL A 190 19.99 -9.01 -12.41
CA VAL A 190 18.71 -9.66 -12.14
C VAL A 190 18.00 -9.01 -10.96
N GLY A 191 18.74 -8.68 -9.89
CA GLY A 191 18.23 -7.96 -8.72
C GLY A 191 17.65 -6.59 -9.08
N ALA A 192 18.35 -5.81 -9.91
CA ALA A 192 17.90 -4.51 -10.40
C ALA A 192 16.66 -4.61 -11.30
N ILE A 193 16.58 -5.63 -12.16
CA ILE A 193 15.39 -5.89 -12.99
C ILE A 193 14.19 -6.29 -12.12
N LEU A 194 14.40 -7.11 -11.08
CA LEU A 194 13.34 -7.50 -10.14
C LEU A 194 12.93 -6.37 -9.20
N PHE A 195 13.85 -5.43 -8.93
CA PHE A 195 13.59 -4.21 -8.17
C PHE A 195 12.92 -3.15 -9.05
N VAL A 196 11.71 -3.44 -9.50
CA VAL A 196 10.89 -2.44 -10.20
C VAL A 196 10.34 -1.46 -9.18
N PRO A 197 10.62 -0.15 -9.28
CA PRO A 197 10.07 0.84 -8.36
C PRO A 197 8.54 0.80 -8.48
N GLY A 198 7.87 0.41 -7.40
CA GLY A 198 6.45 0.16 -7.42
C GLY A 198 5.89 -0.23 -6.06
N GLU A 199 4.69 -0.76 -6.07
CA GLU A 199 4.00 -1.22 -4.88
C GLU A 199 4.77 -2.33 -4.16
N TYR A 200 4.48 -2.52 -2.86
CA TYR A 200 5.01 -3.66 -2.12
C TYR A 200 4.64 -4.98 -2.80
N SER A 201 5.67 -5.73 -3.22
CA SER A 201 5.53 -7.03 -3.87
C SER A 201 6.67 -7.95 -3.46
N VAL A 202 6.40 -9.25 -3.40
CA VAL A 202 7.41 -10.29 -3.14
C VAL A 202 8.57 -10.20 -4.15
N LYS A 203 8.28 -9.80 -5.38
CA LYS A 203 9.29 -9.57 -6.43
C LYS A 203 10.26 -8.45 -6.04
N ASN A 204 9.71 -7.31 -5.62
CA ASN A 204 10.50 -6.14 -5.21
C ASN A 204 11.35 -6.45 -3.96
N ALA A 205 10.79 -7.17 -2.98
CA ALA A 205 11.52 -7.61 -1.81
C ALA A 205 12.69 -8.56 -2.17
N SER A 206 12.45 -9.49 -3.11
CA SER A 206 13.51 -10.40 -3.59
C SER A 206 14.61 -9.66 -4.35
N GLY A 207 14.26 -8.70 -5.22
CA GLY A 207 15.21 -7.88 -5.95
C GLY A 207 16.10 -7.06 -5.02
N LEU A 208 15.49 -6.43 -4.01
CA LEU A 208 16.22 -5.71 -2.95
C LEU A 208 17.16 -6.66 -2.19
N GLY A 209 16.69 -7.87 -1.85
CA GLY A 209 17.52 -8.89 -1.21
C GLY A 209 18.75 -9.28 -2.04
N PHE A 210 18.57 -9.51 -3.35
CA PHE A 210 19.69 -9.80 -4.25
C PHE A 210 20.69 -8.65 -4.31
N ILE A 211 20.22 -7.41 -4.39
CA ILE A 211 21.08 -6.22 -4.39
C ILE A 211 21.90 -6.13 -3.10
N VAL A 212 21.26 -6.25 -1.94
CA VAL A 212 21.94 -6.13 -0.63
C VAL A 212 22.95 -7.26 -0.43
N ILE A 213 22.56 -8.51 -0.69
CA ILE A 213 23.43 -9.68 -0.49
C ILE A 213 24.63 -9.61 -1.43
N SER A 214 24.41 -9.30 -2.70
CA SER A 214 25.50 -9.23 -3.69
C SER A 214 26.47 -8.07 -3.42
N THR A 215 25.98 -6.94 -2.91
CA THR A 215 26.84 -5.81 -2.52
C THR A 215 27.77 -6.22 -1.37
N GLY A 216 27.25 -6.90 -0.35
CA GLY A 216 28.08 -7.41 0.75
C GLY A 216 29.16 -8.41 0.30
N VAL A 217 28.82 -9.30 -0.65
CA VAL A 217 29.81 -10.23 -1.23
C VAL A 217 30.84 -9.51 -2.11
N LEU A 218 30.42 -8.48 -2.86
CA LEU A 218 31.31 -7.63 -3.66
C LEU A 218 32.35 -6.92 -2.78
N ILE A 219 31.97 -6.45 -1.59
CA ILE A 219 32.89 -5.84 -0.62
C ILE A 219 33.95 -6.84 -0.15
N LEU A 220 33.54 -8.07 0.20
CA LEU A 220 34.47 -9.13 0.59
C LEU A 220 35.45 -9.47 -0.54
N LEU A 221 34.98 -9.47 -1.79
CA LEU A 221 35.84 -9.68 -2.96
C LEU A 221 36.81 -8.52 -3.18
N GLN A 222 36.38 -7.27 -3.03
CA GLN A 222 37.26 -6.10 -3.10
C GLN A 222 38.34 -6.15 -2.01
N TYR A 223 37.99 -6.58 -0.80
CA TYR A 223 38.96 -6.82 0.27
C TYR A 223 39.97 -7.92 -0.10
N ASN A 224 39.52 -9.02 -0.69
CA ASN A 224 40.42 -10.10 -1.15
C ASN A 224 41.35 -9.64 -2.29
N VAL A 225 40.86 -8.84 -3.22
CA VAL A 225 41.67 -8.23 -4.30
C VAL A 225 42.74 -7.32 -3.70
N PHE A 226 42.38 -6.52 -2.68
CA PHE A 226 43.33 -5.68 -1.94
C PHE A 226 44.44 -6.49 -1.26
N MET A 227 44.08 -7.53 -0.51
CA MET A 227 45.05 -8.37 0.20
C MET A 227 45.99 -9.15 -0.73
N THR A 228 45.56 -9.41 -1.98
CA THR A 228 46.37 -10.15 -2.96
C THR A 228 47.44 -9.27 -3.61
N ALA A 229 47.29 -7.94 -3.58
CA ALA A 229 48.28 -7.01 -4.10
C ALA A 229 49.43 -6.82 -3.10
N CYS A 230 50.52 -7.59 -3.25
CA CYS A 230 51.78 -7.22 -2.61
C CYS A 230 52.21 -5.83 -3.11
N ILE A 231 52.63 -4.95 -2.19
CA ILE A 231 53.10 -3.56 -2.36
C ILE A 231 51.98 -2.49 -2.32
N PRO A 232 51.93 -1.65 -1.26
CA PRO A 232 50.82 -0.76 -0.94
C PRO A 232 50.95 0.61 -1.62
N VAL A 233 51.17 0.66 -2.94
CA VAL A 233 51.33 1.97 -3.62
C VAL A 233 49.98 2.67 -3.84
N HIS A 234 48.86 1.92 -3.84
CA HIS A 234 47.50 2.46 -3.97
C HIS A 234 46.62 2.13 -2.74
N GLY A 235 47.28 1.77 -1.63
CA GLY A 235 46.64 1.39 -0.37
C GLY A 235 45.53 2.34 0.08
N PRO A 236 45.77 3.67 0.11
CA PRO A 236 44.79 4.65 0.58
C PRO A 236 43.53 4.75 -0.29
N LEU A 237 43.65 4.59 -1.62
CA LEU A 237 42.53 4.74 -2.56
C LEU A 237 41.57 3.53 -2.50
N LEU A 238 42.12 2.35 -2.20
CA LEU A 238 41.34 1.13 -2.03
C LEU A 238 40.71 1.06 -0.64
N ILE A 239 41.42 1.49 0.41
CA ILE A 239 40.90 1.60 1.78
C ILE A 239 39.79 2.66 1.85
N SER A 240 39.94 3.79 1.15
CA SER A 240 38.88 4.81 1.09
C SER A 240 37.64 4.29 0.34
N GLY A 241 37.82 3.55 -0.76
CA GLY A 241 36.71 2.89 -1.47
C GLY A 241 35.96 1.88 -0.61
N LEU A 242 36.67 0.98 0.07
CA LEU A 242 36.10 0.02 1.04
C LEU A 242 35.38 0.73 2.19
N GLY A 243 35.95 1.81 2.71
CA GLY A 243 35.33 2.62 3.77
C GLY A 243 34.04 3.31 3.34
N ILE A 244 34.00 3.87 2.12
CA ILE A 244 32.81 4.53 1.58
C ILE A 244 31.68 3.51 1.37
N ILE A 245 31.99 2.32 0.85
CA ILE A 245 30.97 1.30 0.60
C ILE A 245 30.46 0.72 1.92
N ALA A 246 31.34 0.45 2.89
CA ALA A 246 30.94 0.01 4.23
C ALA A 246 30.09 1.06 4.96
N LEU A 247 30.42 2.35 4.83
CA LEU A 247 29.63 3.43 5.39
C LEU A 247 28.26 3.52 4.70
N ALA A 248 28.18 3.36 3.38
CA ALA A 248 26.94 3.37 2.63
C ALA A 248 26.02 2.19 3.02
N GLU A 249 26.57 1.00 3.22
CA GLU A 249 25.80 -0.16 3.71
C GLU A 249 25.32 0.03 5.15
N LEU A 250 26.17 0.57 6.03
CA LEU A 250 25.80 0.83 7.42
C LEU A 250 24.69 1.88 7.52
N LEU A 251 24.80 2.97 6.73
CA LEU A 251 23.75 3.98 6.61
C LEU A 251 22.47 3.38 6.00
N GLY A 252 22.58 2.50 5.01
CA GLY A 252 21.45 1.77 4.44
C GLY A 252 20.74 0.86 5.46
N LEU A 253 21.48 0.14 6.29
CA LEU A 253 20.92 -0.71 7.35
C LEU A 253 20.27 0.11 8.47
N VAL A 254 20.89 1.22 8.87
CA VAL A 254 20.33 2.16 9.86
C VAL A 254 19.04 2.79 9.30
N TYR A 255 19.04 3.21 8.04
CA TYR A 255 17.87 3.75 7.37
C TYR A 255 16.74 2.71 7.30
N MET A 256 17.04 1.47 6.91
CA MET A 256 16.06 0.38 6.87
C MET A 256 15.47 0.07 8.26
N LYS A 257 16.29 0.06 9.31
CA LYS A 257 15.83 -0.06 10.70
C LYS A 257 14.91 1.09 11.10
N PHE A 258 15.24 2.31 10.72
CA PHE A 258 14.46 3.51 11.02
C PHE A 258 13.12 3.52 10.29
N VAL A 259 13.12 3.24 8.98
CA VAL A 259 11.90 3.12 8.16
C VAL A 259 11.00 1.98 8.64
N ALA A 260 11.58 0.80 8.93
CA ALA A 260 10.82 -0.33 9.48
C ALA A 260 10.21 -0.01 10.86
N SER A 261 10.90 0.78 11.69
CA SER A 261 10.36 1.27 12.96
C SER A 261 9.22 2.27 12.76
N ASN A 262 9.33 3.14 11.75
CA ASN A 262 8.33 4.16 11.43
C ASN A 262 7.10 3.57 10.72
N GLN A 263 7.19 2.41 10.07
CA GLN A 263 6.02 1.73 9.51
C GLN A 263 5.10 1.16 10.59
N ARG A 264 5.62 0.76 11.78
CA ARG A 264 4.76 0.31 12.90
C ARG A 264 3.87 1.42 13.47
N THR A 265 4.26 2.69 13.32
CA THR A 265 3.48 3.83 13.83
C THR A 265 2.43 4.33 12.84
N ILE A 266 2.40 3.83 11.60
CA ILE A 266 1.38 4.21 10.58
C ILE A 266 0.11 3.34 10.69
N GLN A 267 0.06 2.37 11.61
CA GLN A 267 -1.13 1.53 11.84
C GLN A 267 -2.09 2.14 12.88
N ALA A 268 -2.62 3.32 12.57
CA ALA A 268 -3.91 3.75 13.09
C ALA A 268 -4.64 4.49 11.95
N PRO A 269 -5.90 4.13 11.62
CA PRO A 269 -6.66 4.89 10.66
C PRO A 269 -6.79 6.30 11.24
N ARG A 270 -6.24 7.30 10.54
CA ARG A 270 -6.53 8.70 10.83
C ARG A 270 -8.04 8.81 10.72
N LYS A 271 -8.73 9.01 11.86
CA LYS A 271 -10.16 9.35 11.88
C LYS A 271 -10.39 10.43 10.83
N ALA A 272 -11.50 10.30 10.11
CA ALA A 272 -11.95 11.30 9.15
C ALA A 272 -11.83 12.69 9.78
N VAL A 273 -11.22 13.61 9.03
CA VAL A 273 -11.15 15.02 9.37
C VAL A 273 -12.60 15.50 9.49
N GLU A 274 -13.05 15.76 10.73
CA GLU A 274 -14.22 16.60 10.97
C GLU A 274 -13.82 18.01 10.54
N GLU A 275 -14.28 18.42 9.37
CA GLU A 275 -14.24 19.82 8.95
C GLU A 275 -15.33 20.55 9.74
N PRO A 276 -15.01 21.55 10.59
CA PRO A 276 -16.03 22.29 11.31
C PRO A 276 -16.86 23.07 10.30
N LEU A 277 -18.17 22.80 10.32
CA LEU A 277 -19.19 23.58 9.65
C LEU A 277 -19.18 24.99 10.29
N ASN A 278 -18.59 25.96 9.60
CA ASN A 278 -18.75 27.35 9.98
C ASN A 278 -20.19 27.78 9.66
N GLU A 279 -20.85 28.32 10.69
CA GLU A 279 -21.99 29.23 10.58
C GLU A 279 -21.60 30.55 9.88
#